data_AF-A0AA96S6L5-F1
#
_entry.id   AF-A0AA96S6L5-F1
#
_cell.length_a   1.000
_cell.length_b   1.000
_cell.length_c   1.000
_cell.angle_alpha   90.00
_cell.angle_beta   90.00
_cell.angle_gamma   90.00
#
_symmetry.space_group_name_H-M   'P 1'
#
loop_
_entity.id
_entity.type
_entity.pdbx_description
1 polymer ?
#
loop_
_entity_poly.entity_id
_entity_poly.type
_entity_poly.pdbx_seq_one_letter_code
_entity_poly.pdbx_strand_id
1 'polypeptide(L)'
;MKKLMLLALSLSLLLAGCAPNFNEQDEVVREKEDAKEKAIIPSFKISDQYYQTVLPFEPSESRGLVVGNINSKYDITEFETGLMRVAQNTFDPDKYLFQEGQHLKRKTVSLWLNRKFTAAQLEENKLKEEENIGLNPLDNGKEETPKFLAHILEHNYLVKNDEGKYKLGGVVIGLALNSVYYYQKIQYGPTYETKISHAELEKEGKKLADEVLSRLRKMDQLKDVPITIALFEQQSKTSVVPGNFFAYANAPKGSTKLGGWEKIEEKYVQFPSSAATESHRDDLTSFLNFKQDVEAYFPNFNGVIGKAFYVQGQLQELSINIPIQFYGKAEGIGFTQYVAGLIMKHFPEYISIEVNVSSVYGPEALIVRKADQNEPFVHIYN
;
A
#
# COMPACT_ATOMS: atom_id res chain seq x y z
N MET A 1 39.71 -12.12 -47.82
CA MET A 1 38.59 -12.89 -47.24
C MET A 1 38.87 -13.40 -45.81
N LYS A 2 40.01 -14.05 -45.51
CA LYS A 2 40.33 -14.53 -44.14
C LYS A 2 40.41 -13.43 -43.06
N LYS A 3 40.88 -12.22 -43.38
CA LYS A 3 40.97 -11.10 -42.42
C LYS A 3 39.63 -10.40 -42.11
N LEU A 4 38.65 -10.45 -43.02
CA LEU A 4 37.30 -9.94 -42.75
C LEU A 4 36.47 -10.94 -41.91
N MET A 5 36.70 -12.24 -42.08
CA MET A 5 36.05 -13.27 -41.25
C MET A 5 36.49 -13.20 -39.77
N LEU A 6 37.76 -12.90 -39.50
CA LEU A 6 38.26 -12.72 -38.14
C LEU A 6 37.70 -11.46 -37.45
N LEU A 7 37.44 -10.40 -38.21
CA LEU A 7 36.86 -9.16 -37.68
C LEU A 7 35.35 -9.31 -37.37
N ALA A 8 34.63 -10.09 -38.19
CA ALA A 8 33.23 -10.41 -37.95
C ALA A 8 33.05 -11.33 -36.72
N LEU A 9 33.97 -12.26 -36.49
CA LEU A 9 33.92 -13.18 -35.35
C LEU A 9 34.28 -12.49 -34.02
N SER A 10 35.18 -11.49 -34.04
CA SER A 10 35.48 -10.67 -32.86
C SER A 10 34.34 -9.72 -32.48
N LEU A 11 33.54 -9.27 -33.46
CA LEU A 11 32.40 -8.38 -33.21
C LEU A 11 31.20 -9.14 -32.63
N SER A 12 31.03 -10.43 -32.96
CA SER A 12 30.00 -11.29 -32.36
C SER A 12 30.27 -11.67 -30.90
N LEU A 13 31.54 -11.70 -30.48
CA LEU A 13 31.92 -11.98 -29.08
C LEU A 13 31.70 -10.79 -28.14
N LEU A 14 31.60 -9.57 -28.67
CA LEU A 14 31.30 -8.35 -27.91
C LEU A 14 29.80 -8.08 -27.74
N LEU A 15 28.95 -8.82 -28.46
CA LEU A 15 27.48 -8.77 -28.33
C LEU A 15 26.91 -9.82 -27.36
N ALA A 16 27.76 -10.68 -26.79
CA ALA A 16 27.40 -11.57 -25.68
C ALA A 16 27.46 -10.85 -24.31
N GLY A 17 27.12 -9.55 -24.30
CA GLY A 17 26.94 -8.78 -23.07
C GLY A 17 25.71 -9.32 -22.33
N CYS A 18 25.97 -10.07 -21.26
CA CYS A 18 25.07 -10.41 -20.16
C CYS A 18 23.58 -10.51 -20.52
N ALA A 19 23.17 -11.68 -21.02
CA ALA A 19 21.79 -12.10 -20.82
C ALA A 19 21.56 -12.17 -19.28
N PRO A 20 20.54 -11.51 -18.71
CA PRO A 20 20.22 -11.63 -17.30
C PRO A 20 19.92 -13.10 -17.00
N ASN A 21 20.76 -13.72 -16.17
CA ASN A 21 20.61 -15.11 -15.78
C ASN A 21 19.55 -15.18 -14.67
N PHE A 22 18.29 -15.41 -15.02
CA PHE A 22 17.18 -15.49 -14.06
C PHE A 22 17.20 -16.72 -13.14
N ASN A 23 18.19 -17.61 -13.28
CA ASN A 23 18.27 -18.88 -12.55
C ASN A 23 19.10 -18.85 -11.26
N GLU A 24 19.78 -17.75 -10.93
CA GLU A 24 20.55 -17.65 -9.67
C GLU A 24 19.69 -16.98 -8.58
N GLN A 25 19.25 -17.78 -7.60
CA GLN A 25 18.70 -17.28 -6.34
C GLN A 25 19.87 -17.12 -5.36
N ASP A 26 20.00 -15.94 -4.75
CA ASP A 26 21.07 -15.69 -3.78
C ASP A 26 20.72 -16.35 -2.44
N GLU A 27 21.47 -17.39 -2.06
CA GLU A 27 21.48 -17.92 -0.69
C GLU A 27 22.24 -16.94 0.22
N VAL A 28 21.55 -16.40 1.23
CA VAL A 28 22.12 -15.48 2.22
C VAL A 28 21.91 -16.00 3.63
N VAL A 29 22.73 -15.56 4.57
CA VAL A 29 22.58 -15.91 5.99
C VAL A 29 21.85 -14.79 6.71
N ARG A 30 20.84 -15.13 7.50
CA ARG A 30 20.09 -14.20 8.32
C ARG A 30 20.47 -14.37 9.80
N GLU A 31 20.66 -13.26 10.50
CA GLU A 31 20.87 -13.27 11.96
C GLU A 31 19.52 -13.11 12.67
N LYS A 32 19.15 -14.13 13.46
CA LYS A 32 18.14 -14.03 14.52
C LYS A 32 18.82 -14.24 15.88
N GLU A 33 18.18 -13.74 16.94
CA GLU A 33 18.71 -13.70 18.32
C GLU A 33 19.32 -15.04 18.79
N ASP A 34 18.84 -16.19 18.29
CA ASP A 34 19.31 -17.53 18.70
C ASP A 34 19.71 -18.50 17.57
N ALA A 35 19.70 -18.09 16.30
CA ALA A 35 20.05 -18.98 15.17
C ALA A 35 20.55 -18.25 13.91
N LYS A 36 21.47 -18.93 13.19
CA LYS A 36 21.81 -18.60 11.80
C LYS A 36 20.88 -19.39 10.88
N GLU A 37 19.90 -18.71 10.29
CA GLU A 37 19.01 -19.32 9.30
C GLU A 37 19.53 -19.03 7.90
N LYS A 38 19.53 -20.04 7.04
CA LYS A 38 19.69 -19.83 5.60
C LYS A 38 18.41 -19.17 5.08
N ALA A 39 18.58 -18.07 4.37
CA ALA A 39 17.51 -17.34 3.72
C ALA A 39 17.79 -17.23 2.23
N ILE A 40 16.73 -17.11 1.43
CA ILE A 40 16.81 -16.92 -0.02
C ILE A 40 16.25 -15.56 -0.35
N ILE A 41 16.98 -14.79 -1.18
CA ILE A 41 16.48 -13.56 -1.77
C ILE A 41 16.00 -13.90 -3.19
N PRO A 42 14.71 -13.71 -3.52
CA PRO A 42 14.23 -13.89 -4.87
C PRO A 42 15.00 -13.00 -5.85
N SER A 43 15.47 -13.56 -6.95
CA SER A 43 16.21 -12.81 -7.99
C SER A 43 15.35 -11.79 -8.75
N PHE A 44 14.02 -11.87 -8.58
CA PHE A 44 13.07 -11.02 -9.29
C PHE A 44 12.45 -9.97 -8.37
N LYS A 45 12.67 -8.68 -8.69
CA LYS A 45 11.97 -7.53 -8.11
C LYS A 45 10.81 -7.17 -9.05
N ILE A 46 9.58 -7.18 -8.54
CA ILE A 46 8.36 -6.99 -9.34
C ILE A 46 8.28 -5.56 -9.91
N SER A 47 8.63 -4.57 -9.09
CA SER A 47 8.56 -3.14 -9.41
C SER A 47 9.52 -2.39 -8.49
N ASP A 48 9.96 -1.20 -8.90
CA ASP A 48 10.74 -0.30 -8.05
C ASP A 48 9.94 0.21 -6.85
N GLN A 49 8.62 0.13 -6.93
CA GLN A 49 7.71 0.43 -5.82
C GLN A 49 7.74 -0.63 -4.70
N TYR A 50 8.30 -1.81 -4.94
CA TYR A 50 8.30 -2.92 -3.98
C TYR A 50 9.71 -3.34 -3.60
N TYR A 51 9.85 -3.76 -2.35
CA TYR A 51 11.06 -4.39 -1.82
C TYR A 51 11.05 -5.88 -2.12
N GLN A 52 12.23 -6.48 -2.29
CA GLN A 52 12.35 -7.93 -2.28
C GLN A 52 12.05 -8.48 -0.89
N THR A 53 11.31 -9.59 -0.82
CA THR A 53 10.95 -10.26 0.43
C THR A 53 11.90 -11.41 0.72
N VAL A 54 12.29 -11.58 1.99
CA VAL A 54 13.15 -12.69 2.41
C VAL A 54 12.37 -14.01 2.50
N LEU A 55 12.97 -15.11 2.04
CA LEU A 55 12.44 -16.47 2.18
C LEU A 55 13.28 -17.32 3.18
N PRO A 56 12.70 -18.28 3.92
CA PRO A 56 11.28 -18.64 3.92
C PRO A 56 10.42 -17.48 4.43
N PHE A 57 9.23 -17.34 3.83
CA PHE A 57 8.32 -16.26 4.15
C PHE A 57 7.86 -16.37 5.61
N GLU A 58 8.11 -15.31 6.37
CA GLU A 58 7.67 -15.18 7.76
C GLU A 58 6.44 -14.27 7.81
N PRO A 59 5.24 -14.82 8.06
CA PRO A 59 4.04 -14.02 8.18
C PRO A 59 4.11 -13.08 9.38
N SER A 60 3.34 -12.00 9.35
CA SER A 60 3.24 -11.08 10.48
C SER A 60 2.74 -11.80 11.74
N GLU A 61 3.33 -11.46 12.88
CA GLU A 61 2.84 -11.87 14.20
C GLU A 61 1.44 -11.30 14.53
N SER A 62 0.94 -10.38 13.71
CA SER A 62 -0.41 -9.80 13.77
C SER A 62 -1.30 -10.19 12.57
N ARG A 63 -0.90 -11.20 11.77
CA ARG A 63 -1.56 -11.60 10.52
C ARG A 63 -3.09 -11.64 10.61
N GLY A 64 -3.72 -11.04 9.60
CA GLY A 64 -5.17 -11.02 9.44
C GLY A 64 -5.90 -10.06 10.39
N LEU A 65 -5.22 -9.40 11.34
CA LEU A 65 -5.87 -8.42 12.22
C LEU A 65 -6.31 -7.16 11.47
N VAL A 66 -5.64 -6.78 10.39
CA VAL A 66 -6.01 -5.64 9.53
C VAL A 66 -7.39 -5.79 8.89
N VAL A 67 -7.78 -7.02 8.52
CA VAL A 67 -9.03 -7.33 7.80
C VAL A 67 -10.28 -6.96 8.61
N GLY A 68 -10.22 -7.07 9.94
CA GLY A 68 -11.35 -6.76 10.82
C GLY A 68 -11.39 -5.32 11.32
N ASN A 69 -10.33 -4.54 11.10
CA ASN A 69 -10.15 -3.23 11.72
C ASN A 69 -10.21 -2.06 10.74
N ILE A 70 -9.99 -2.32 9.46
CA ILE A 70 -10.00 -1.31 8.40
C ILE A 70 -11.35 -1.28 7.68
N ASN A 71 -11.83 -0.09 7.30
CA ASN A 71 -13.17 0.11 6.74
C ASN A 71 -13.44 -0.60 5.41
N SER A 72 -12.46 -0.63 4.51
CA SER A 72 -12.64 -1.15 3.15
C SER A 72 -11.44 -1.96 2.69
N LYS A 73 -11.66 -2.87 1.73
CA LYS A 73 -10.55 -3.59 1.07
C LYS A 73 -9.60 -2.63 0.35
N TYR A 74 -10.12 -1.52 -0.18
CA TYR A 74 -9.30 -0.49 -0.82
C TYR A 74 -8.32 0.11 0.20
N ASP A 75 -8.81 0.50 1.38
CA ASP A 75 -7.98 1.02 2.46
C ASP A 75 -6.95 0.00 2.93
N ILE A 76 -7.29 -1.30 3.01
CA ILE A 76 -6.31 -2.35 3.40
C ILE A 76 -5.13 -2.37 2.42
N THR A 77 -5.43 -2.49 1.12
CA THR A 77 -4.39 -2.55 0.09
C THR A 77 -3.52 -1.29 0.09
N GLU A 78 -4.14 -0.13 0.20
CA GLU A 78 -3.44 1.15 0.19
C GLU A 78 -2.67 1.40 1.49
N PHE A 79 -3.17 0.96 2.63
CA PHE A 79 -2.45 1.06 3.90
C PHE A 79 -1.19 0.19 3.92
N GLU A 80 -1.24 -1.03 3.37
CA GLU A 80 -0.08 -1.93 3.27
C GLU A 80 0.93 -1.42 2.23
N THR A 81 0.49 -1.18 1.00
CA THR A 81 1.40 -0.79 -0.10
C THR A 81 1.88 0.65 0.01
N GLY A 82 1.03 1.57 0.48
CA GLY A 82 1.41 2.95 0.76
C GLY A 82 2.44 3.04 1.89
N LEU A 83 2.41 2.15 2.88
CA LEU A 83 3.44 2.13 3.92
C LEU A 83 4.81 1.73 3.37
N MET A 84 4.86 0.88 2.34
CA MET A 84 6.10 0.61 1.60
C MET A 84 6.57 1.85 0.83
N ARG A 85 5.68 2.61 0.19
CA ARG A 85 6.06 3.88 -0.46
C ARG A 85 6.62 4.88 0.55
N VAL A 86 5.99 5.01 1.72
CA VAL A 86 6.50 5.85 2.81
C VAL A 86 7.90 5.40 3.25
N ALA A 87 8.12 4.10 3.37
CA ALA A 87 9.41 3.55 3.78
C ALA A 87 10.56 3.90 2.84
N GLN A 88 10.30 4.07 1.54
CA GLN A 88 11.34 4.40 0.55
C GLN A 88 11.99 5.77 0.78
N ASN A 89 11.33 6.68 1.50
CA ASN A 89 11.95 7.95 1.90
C ASN A 89 13.13 7.77 2.86
N THR A 90 13.21 6.62 3.55
CA THR A 90 14.24 6.34 4.56
C THR A 90 15.07 5.09 4.22
N PHE A 91 14.45 4.07 3.63
CA PHE A 91 15.03 2.75 3.39
C PHE A 91 15.07 2.47 1.89
N ASP A 92 16.24 2.60 1.27
CA ASP A 92 16.42 2.36 -0.17
C ASP A 92 16.05 0.90 -0.56
N PRO A 93 15.10 0.67 -1.48
CA PRO A 93 14.65 -0.67 -1.87
C PRO A 93 15.72 -1.53 -2.54
N ASP A 94 16.85 -0.94 -2.96
CA ASP A 94 17.99 -1.69 -3.50
C ASP A 94 18.99 -2.12 -2.41
N LYS A 95 18.88 -1.54 -1.21
CA LYS A 95 19.75 -1.85 -0.05
C LYS A 95 19.05 -2.64 1.05
N TYR A 96 17.73 -2.49 1.14
CA TYR A 96 16.91 -3.10 2.18
C TYR A 96 15.99 -4.17 1.60
N LEU A 97 15.75 -5.22 2.38
CA LEU A 97 14.76 -6.25 2.10
C LEU A 97 13.55 -6.06 3.00
N PHE A 98 12.36 -6.43 2.52
CA PHE A 98 11.14 -6.35 3.27
C PHE A 98 10.86 -7.63 4.07
N GLN A 99 10.31 -7.43 5.25
CA GLN A 99 9.71 -8.46 6.08
C GLN A 99 8.44 -7.92 6.74
N GLU A 100 7.38 -8.73 6.78
CA GLU A 100 6.19 -8.42 7.59
C GLU A 100 6.53 -8.29 9.08
N GLY A 101 5.75 -7.49 9.82
CA GLY A 101 6.01 -7.17 11.23
C GLY A 101 6.07 -8.38 12.17
N GLN A 102 7.15 -8.46 12.95
CA GLN A 102 7.49 -9.57 13.84
C GLN A 102 7.49 -9.17 15.32
N HIS A 103 7.44 -7.88 15.64
CA HIS A 103 7.60 -7.40 17.02
C HIS A 103 6.25 -7.10 17.69
N LEU A 104 5.33 -6.48 16.95
CA LEU A 104 3.95 -6.21 17.36
C LEU A 104 3.07 -7.43 17.16
N LYS A 105 3.06 -8.30 18.17
CA LYS A 105 2.19 -9.48 18.21
C LYS A 105 0.71 -9.11 18.23
N ARG A 106 -0.13 -10.01 17.70
CA ARG A 106 -1.60 -9.87 17.67
C ARG A 106 -2.18 -9.40 19.01
N LYS A 107 -1.78 -10.00 20.13
CA LYS A 107 -2.28 -9.61 21.47
C LYS A 107 -1.93 -8.15 21.80
N THR A 108 -0.69 -7.74 21.54
CA THR A 108 -0.22 -6.37 21.79
C THR A 108 -1.01 -5.37 20.95
N VAL A 109 -1.15 -5.63 19.65
CA VAL A 109 -1.91 -4.76 18.74
C VAL A 109 -3.37 -4.68 19.19
N SER A 110 -4.03 -5.81 19.46
CA SER A 110 -5.42 -5.80 19.96
C SER A 110 -5.60 -4.99 21.24
N LEU A 111 -4.67 -5.10 22.20
CA LEU A 111 -4.73 -4.30 23.43
C LEU A 111 -4.51 -2.81 23.17
N TRP A 112 -3.61 -2.44 22.27
CA TRP A 112 -3.37 -1.03 21.92
C TRP A 112 -4.54 -0.42 21.17
N LEU A 113 -5.25 -1.19 20.33
CA LEU A 113 -6.43 -0.73 19.59
C LEU A 113 -7.67 -0.58 20.47
N ASN A 114 -7.68 -1.15 21.68
CA ASN A 114 -8.76 -0.94 22.64
C ASN A 114 -8.86 0.52 23.08
N ARG A 115 -10.03 0.84 23.65
CA ARG A 115 -10.17 2.06 24.47
C ARG A 115 -9.39 1.87 25.77
N LYS A 116 -9.00 2.98 26.39
CA LYS A 116 -8.80 2.97 27.84
C LYS A 116 -10.10 2.60 28.53
N PHE A 117 -10.03 1.77 29.56
CA PHE A 117 -11.18 1.31 30.31
C PHE A 117 -11.13 1.80 31.76
N THR A 118 -12.31 1.94 32.37
CA THR A 118 -12.47 2.04 33.83
C THR A 118 -12.31 0.66 34.48
N ALA A 119 -12.09 0.62 35.80
CA ALA A 119 -12.02 -0.65 36.54
C ALA A 119 -13.26 -1.54 36.32
N ALA A 120 -14.47 -0.97 36.27
CA ALA A 120 -15.70 -1.71 36.01
C ALA A 120 -15.72 -2.31 34.59
N GLN A 121 -15.25 -1.55 33.59
CA GLN A 121 -15.17 -2.02 32.21
C GLN A 121 -14.10 -3.10 32.03
N LEU A 122 -13.00 -3.04 32.78
CA LEU A 122 -11.98 -4.11 32.75
C LEU A 122 -12.57 -5.44 33.22
N GLU A 123 -13.32 -5.44 34.32
CA GLU A 123 -14.01 -6.64 34.82
C GLU A 123 -15.00 -7.20 33.79
N GLU A 124 -15.81 -6.34 33.16
CA GLU A 124 -16.76 -6.74 32.11
C GLU A 124 -16.05 -7.37 30.89
N ASN A 125 -14.91 -6.79 30.49
CA ASN A 125 -14.10 -7.27 29.37
C ASN A 125 -13.14 -8.41 29.75
N LYS A 126 -13.12 -8.83 31.03
CA LYS A 126 -12.21 -9.85 31.58
C LYS A 126 -10.74 -9.53 31.32
N LEU A 127 -10.38 -8.25 31.44
CA LEU A 127 -9.03 -7.73 31.30
C LEU A 127 -8.45 -7.36 32.66
N LYS A 128 -7.13 -7.52 32.81
CA LYS A 128 -6.42 -7.05 34.00
C LYS A 128 -6.02 -5.59 33.88
N GLU A 129 -5.72 -4.93 35.00
CA GLU A 129 -5.26 -3.53 35.01
C GLU A 129 -3.98 -3.35 34.18
N GLU A 130 -3.07 -4.33 34.20
CA GLU A 130 -1.84 -4.29 33.38
C GLU A 130 -2.12 -4.37 31.87
N GLU A 131 -3.31 -4.84 31.48
CA GLU A 131 -3.77 -4.93 30.10
C GLU A 131 -4.56 -3.67 29.67
N ASN A 132 -4.79 -2.71 30.57
CA ASN A 132 -5.48 -1.44 30.30
C ASN A 132 -4.59 -0.42 29.57
N ILE A 133 -3.99 -0.86 28.46
CA ILE A 133 -3.03 -0.09 27.66
C ILE A 133 -3.64 0.41 26.35
N GLY A 134 -4.97 0.53 26.27
CA GLY A 134 -5.67 1.06 25.10
C GLY A 134 -5.19 2.47 24.72
N LEU A 135 -5.02 2.71 23.42
CA LEU A 135 -4.64 4.00 22.85
C LEU A 135 -5.85 4.85 22.49
N ASN A 136 -7.01 4.23 22.25
CA ASN A 136 -8.25 4.96 21.98
C ASN A 136 -8.82 5.60 23.26
N PRO A 137 -9.53 6.73 23.15
CA PRO A 137 -10.06 7.44 24.31
C PRO A 137 -11.07 6.58 25.08
N LEU A 138 -11.11 6.81 26.39
CA LEU A 138 -12.13 6.23 27.28
C LEU A 138 -13.52 6.69 26.81
N ASP A 139 -14.44 5.74 26.78
CA ASP A 139 -15.86 5.99 26.64
C ASP A 139 -16.53 5.67 27.98
N ASN A 140 -17.09 6.70 28.62
CA ASN A 140 -17.76 6.59 29.92
C ASN A 140 -19.29 6.67 29.79
N GLY A 141 -19.83 6.62 28.56
CA GLY A 141 -21.27 6.69 28.28
C GLY A 141 -21.91 8.06 28.52
N LYS A 142 -21.15 9.09 28.92
CA LYS A 142 -21.66 10.45 29.11
C LYS A 142 -21.56 11.30 27.84
N GLU A 143 -20.46 11.14 27.11
CA GLU A 143 -20.19 11.80 25.84
C GLU A 143 -19.60 10.77 24.86
N GLU A 144 -20.07 10.78 23.61
CA GLU A 144 -19.55 9.88 22.58
C GLU A 144 -18.13 10.31 22.20
N THR A 145 -17.13 9.52 22.56
CA THR A 145 -15.74 9.76 22.18
C THR A 145 -15.36 8.86 20.99
N PRO A 146 -15.00 9.39 19.82
CA PRO A 146 -14.70 8.56 18.67
C PRO A 146 -13.42 7.74 18.89
N LYS A 147 -13.35 6.54 18.32
CA LYS A 147 -12.08 5.82 18.19
C LYS A 147 -11.28 6.43 17.05
N PHE A 148 -10.19 7.12 17.37
CA PHE A 148 -9.28 7.69 16.37
C PHE A 148 -8.47 6.60 15.67
N LEU A 149 -7.91 5.65 16.42
CA LEU A 149 -7.03 4.62 15.90
C LEU A 149 -7.82 3.35 15.55
N ALA A 150 -7.78 2.97 14.28
CA ALA A 150 -8.42 1.76 13.78
C ALA A 150 -7.44 0.58 13.75
N HIS A 151 -6.22 0.80 13.26
CA HIS A 151 -5.23 -0.25 13.14
C HIS A 151 -3.79 0.26 13.26
N ILE A 152 -2.88 -0.66 13.59
CA ILE A 152 -1.43 -0.43 13.60
C ILE A 152 -0.79 -1.53 12.75
N LEU A 153 0.06 -1.14 11.81
CA LEU A 153 0.80 -2.06 10.94
C LEU A 153 2.30 -1.87 11.14
N GLU A 154 3.06 -2.96 11.17
CA GLU A 154 4.52 -2.95 11.27
C GLU A 154 5.13 -3.57 10.01
N HIS A 155 6.07 -2.84 9.40
CA HIS A 155 6.96 -3.31 8.36
C HIS A 155 8.40 -3.30 8.87
N ASN A 156 9.13 -4.38 8.62
CA ASN A 156 10.53 -4.52 8.99
C ASN A 156 11.41 -4.48 7.75
N TYR A 157 12.50 -3.71 7.83
CA TYR A 157 13.45 -3.53 6.73
C TYR A 157 14.81 -4.07 7.14
N LEU A 158 15.26 -5.10 6.45
CA LEU A 158 16.48 -5.84 6.74
C LEU A 158 17.62 -5.33 5.86
N VAL A 159 18.81 -5.13 6.43
CA VAL A 159 20.00 -4.64 5.71
C VAL A 159 21.16 -5.59 5.91
N LYS A 160 22.00 -5.72 4.88
CA LYS A 160 23.22 -6.51 4.92
C LYS A 160 24.26 -5.83 5.82
N ASN A 161 24.83 -6.59 6.75
CA ASN A 161 25.94 -6.16 7.61
C ASN A 161 27.30 -6.46 6.94
N ASP A 162 28.39 -6.03 7.58
CA ASP A 162 29.76 -6.20 7.07
C ASP A 162 30.19 -7.68 6.94
N GLU A 163 29.55 -8.58 7.69
CA GLU A 163 29.76 -10.03 7.61
C GLU A 163 28.93 -10.68 6.48
N GLY A 164 28.23 -9.88 5.69
CA GLY A 164 27.39 -10.33 4.60
C GLY A 164 26.05 -10.93 5.02
N LYS A 165 25.63 -10.74 6.28
CA LYS A 165 24.37 -11.27 6.82
C LYS A 165 23.31 -10.19 6.94
N TYR A 166 22.04 -10.57 6.83
CA TYR A 166 20.93 -9.64 6.99
C TYR A 166 20.50 -9.52 8.45
N LYS A 167 20.36 -8.27 8.91
CA LYS A 167 19.86 -7.90 10.23
C LYS A 167 18.80 -6.80 10.13
N LEU A 168 18.04 -6.58 11.20
CA LEU A 168 17.06 -5.50 11.26
C LEU A 168 17.76 -4.14 11.12
N GLY A 169 17.45 -3.43 10.04
CA GLY A 169 18.00 -2.11 9.71
C GLY A 169 17.04 -0.95 9.97
N GLY A 170 15.75 -1.23 10.07
CA GLY A 170 14.71 -0.22 10.32
C GLY A 170 13.33 -0.83 10.49
N VAL A 171 12.45 -0.08 11.14
CA VAL A 171 11.02 -0.43 11.28
C VAL A 171 10.17 0.75 10.82
N VAL A 172 9.10 0.46 10.10
CA VAL A 172 8.09 1.46 9.72
C VAL A 172 6.76 1.05 10.31
N ILE A 173 6.10 1.97 11.00
CA ILE A 173 4.80 1.77 11.64
C ILE A 173 3.76 2.62 10.95
N GLY A 174 2.71 1.99 10.44
CA GLY A 174 1.52 2.69 9.95
C GLY A 174 0.49 2.81 11.07
N LEU A 175 -0.09 3.99 11.26
CA LEU A 175 -1.27 4.21 12.10
C LEU A 175 -2.47 4.53 11.21
N ALA A 176 -3.41 3.59 11.10
CA ALA A 176 -4.65 3.81 10.38
C ALA A 176 -5.67 4.51 11.27
N LEU A 177 -6.10 5.70 10.86
CA LEU A 177 -6.98 6.58 11.62
C LEU A 177 -8.37 6.64 10.98
N ASN A 178 -9.41 6.78 11.79
CA ASN A 178 -10.80 6.85 11.32
C ASN A 178 -11.19 8.29 10.97
N SER A 179 -11.37 8.63 9.69
CA SER A 179 -12.05 9.87 9.30
C SER A 179 -13.55 9.85 9.63
N VAL A 180 -14.15 8.65 9.66
CA VAL A 180 -15.52 8.39 10.10
C VAL A 180 -15.52 7.24 11.10
N TYR A 181 -15.98 7.52 12.32
CA TYR A 181 -16.16 6.53 13.36
C TYR A 181 -17.59 5.99 13.36
N TYR A 182 -17.73 4.67 13.19
CA TYR A 182 -19.01 3.97 13.13
C TYR A 182 -19.30 3.26 14.44
N TYR A 183 -20.50 3.42 14.98
CA TYR A 183 -20.88 2.82 16.27
C TYR A 183 -22.36 2.47 16.35
N GLN A 184 -22.73 1.61 17.30
CA GLN A 184 -24.11 1.24 17.61
C GLN A 184 -24.36 1.50 19.10
N LYS A 185 -25.49 2.15 19.42
CA LYS A 185 -25.87 2.45 20.81
C LYS A 185 -26.45 1.24 21.55
N ILE A 186 -27.01 0.30 20.81
CA ILE A 186 -27.58 -0.95 21.29
C ILE A 186 -27.15 -2.08 20.35
N GLN A 187 -26.99 -3.28 20.88
CA GLN A 187 -26.63 -4.45 20.08
C GLN A 187 -27.67 -4.68 18.98
N TYR A 188 -27.22 -4.87 17.73
CA TYR A 188 -28.07 -5.05 16.55
C TYR A 188 -28.96 -3.83 16.18
N GLY A 189 -28.65 -2.65 16.73
CA GLY A 189 -29.33 -1.40 16.39
C GLY A 189 -28.80 -0.73 15.11
N PRO A 190 -29.31 0.47 14.79
CA PRO A 190 -28.78 1.27 13.68
C PRO A 190 -27.33 1.69 13.92
N THR A 191 -26.56 1.79 12.84
CA THR A 191 -25.20 2.33 12.85
C THR A 191 -25.24 3.85 12.77
N TYR A 192 -24.58 4.50 13.73
CA TYR A 192 -24.35 5.93 13.76
C TYR A 192 -22.93 6.25 13.29
N GLU A 193 -22.73 7.48 12.83
CA GLU A 193 -21.48 7.97 12.29
C GLU A 193 -21.05 9.27 12.98
N THR A 194 -19.79 9.33 13.38
CA THR A 194 -19.13 10.56 13.83
C THR A 194 -18.02 10.88 12.85
N LYS A 195 -18.13 12.02 12.15
CA LYS A 195 -17.07 12.52 11.27
C LYS A 195 -15.99 13.20 12.12
N ILE A 196 -14.74 12.87 11.85
CA ILE A 196 -13.57 13.47 12.47
C ILE A 196 -12.91 14.37 11.43
N SER A 197 -12.66 15.63 11.79
CA SER A 197 -11.99 16.55 10.87
C SER A 197 -10.53 16.15 10.66
N HIS A 198 -9.97 16.40 9.47
CA HIS A 198 -8.56 16.13 9.18
C HIS A 198 -7.61 16.76 10.22
N ALA A 199 -7.88 18.00 10.65
CA ALA A 199 -7.06 18.69 11.65
C ALA A 199 -7.09 18.01 13.03
N GLU A 200 -8.25 17.47 13.43
CA GLU A 200 -8.37 16.71 14.68
C GLU A 200 -7.70 15.34 14.57
N LEU A 201 -7.88 14.68 13.43
CA LEU A 201 -7.25 13.40 13.10
C LEU A 201 -5.72 13.50 13.13
N GLU A 202 -5.16 14.54 12.51
CA GLU A 202 -3.73 14.83 12.51
C GLU A 202 -3.22 15.06 13.92
N LYS A 203 -3.91 15.90 14.70
CA LYS A 203 -3.52 16.21 16.08
C LYS A 203 -3.48 14.95 16.96
N GLU A 204 -4.55 14.16 16.96
CA GLU A 204 -4.58 12.93 17.77
C GLU A 204 -3.66 11.85 17.21
N GLY A 205 -3.53 11.73 15.89
CA GLY A 205 -2.60 10.82 15.23
C GLY A 205 -1.15 11.05 15.63
N LYS A 206 -0.69 12.31 15.67
CA LYS A 206 0.67 12.66 16.11
C LYS A 206 0.92 12.31 17.58
N LYS A 207 -0.05 12.58 18.44
CA LYS A 207 0.00 12.20 19.87
C LYS A 207 0.01 10.68 20.08
N LEU A 208 -0.76 9.94 19.27
CA LEU A 208 -0.75 8.47 19.26
C LEU A 208 0.61 7.94 18.82
N ALA A 209 1.22 8.56 17.80
CA ALA A 209 2.55 8.18 17.31
C ALA A 209 3.64 8.34 18.37
N ASP A 210 3.63 9.42 19.16
CA ASP A 210 4.56 9.60 20.28
C ASP A 210 4.43 8.49 21.33
N GLU A 211 3.19 8.14 21.70
CA GLU A 211 2.92 7.06 22.66
C GLU A 211 3.33 5.69 22.09
N VAL A 212 3.06 5.44 20.81
CA VAL A 212 3.50 4.22 20.10
C VAL A 212 5.03 4.12 20.11
N LEU A 213 5.74 5.18 19.75
CA LEU A 213 7.21 5.19 19.78
C LEU A 213 7.74 4.89 21.19
N SER A 214 7.18 5.54 22.21
CA SER A 214 7.55 5.32 23.62
C SER A 214 7.42 3.85 24.03
N ARG A 215 6.38 3.16 23.55
CA ARG A 215 6.19 1.73 23.82
C ARG A 215 7.13 0.84 23.02
N LEU A 216 7.36 1.14 21.74
CA LEU A 216 8.29 0.40 20.89
C LEU A 216 9.71 0.45 21.47
N ARG A 217 10.15 1.60 22.00
CA ARG A 217 11.46 1.74 22.65
C ARG A 217 11.63 0.95 23.94
N LYS A 218 10.55 0.39 24.51
CA LYS A 218 10.62 -0.53 25.65
C LYS A 218 10.84 -1.98 25.23
N MET A 219 10.70 -2.31 23.94
CA MET A 219 10.96 -3.65 23.40
C MET A 219 12.44 -3.79 23.09
N ASP A 220 13.08 -4.84 23.63
CA ASP A 220 14.53 -5.02 23.53
C ASP A 220 15.03 -5.01 22.08
N GLN A 221 14.29 -5.65 21.16
CA GLN A 221 14.60 -5.71 19.73
C GLN A 221 14.56 -4.35 19.02
N LEU A 222 13.84 -3.37 19.58
CA LEU A 222 13.54 -2.09 18.94
C LEU A 222 14.16 -0.88 19.63
N LYS A 223 14.92 -1.08 20.71
CA LYS A 223 15.57 0.01 21.46
C LYS A 223 16.45 0.88 20.56
N ASP A 224 17.25 0.25 19.71
CA ASP A 224 18.32 0.89 18.95
C ASP A 224 18.14 0.79 17.42
N VAL A 225 16.90 0.70 16.95
CA VAL A 225 16.57 0.62 15.52
C VAL A 225 15.95 1.94 15.04
N PRO A 226 16.30 2.49 13.86
CA PRO A 226 15.55 3.61 13.30
C PRO A 226 14.07 3.25 13.11
N ILE A 227 13.15 4.12 13.57
CA ILE A 227 11.71 3.88 13.46
C ILE A 227 11.09 5.04 12.68
N THR A 228 10.35 4.74 11.62
CA THR A 228 9.46 5.70 10.95
C THR A 228 8.03 5.43 11.39
N ILE A 229 7.26 6.47 11.68
CA ILE A 229 5.81 6.35 11.94
C ILE A 229 5.05 7.21 10.93
N ALA A 230 4.09 6.60 10.25
CA ALA A 230 3.27 7.23 9.23
C ALA A 230 1.78 7.21 9.60
N LEU A 231 1.08 8.30 9.31
CA LEU A 231 -0.35 8.46 9.60
C LEU A 231 -1.15 8.26 8.31
N PHE A 232 -2.11 7.35 8.39
CA PHE A 232 -3.02 7.01 7.31
C PHE A 232 -4.45 7.44 7.66
N GLU A 233 -5.07 8.22 6.80
CA GLU A 233 -6.47 8.61 6.94
C GLU A 233 -7.33 7.67 6.09
N GLN A 234 -8.12 6.80 6.73
CA GLN A 234 -9.04 5.91 6.02
C GLN A 234 -10.19 6.69 5.38
N GLN A 235 -10.78 6.13 4.33
CA GLN A 235 -12.06 6.61 3.81
C GLN A 235 -13.27 6.03 4.55
N SER A 236 -14.45 6.54 4.21
CA SER A 236 -15.72 5.96 4.67
C SER A 236 -15.90 4.53 4.13
N LYS A 237 -16.71 3.72 4.82
CA LYS A 237 -17.05 2.35 4.37
C LYS A 237 -17.78 2.30 3.02
N THR A 238 -18.36 3.42 2.60
CA THR A 238 -19.07 3.59 1.33
C THR A 238 -18.22 4.18 0.22
N SER A 239 -16.96 4.55 0.53
CA SER A 239 -16.04 5.06 -0.47
C SER A 239 -15.65 3.97 -1.46
N VAL A 240 -15.50 4.37 -2.71
CA VAL A 240 -15.01 3.52 -3.81
C VAL A 240 -13.56 3.82 -4.18
N VAL A 241 -12.92 4.69 -3.41
CA VAL A 241 -11.48 4.95 -3.43
C VAL A 241 -10.91 4.77 -2.03
N PRO A 242 -9.64 4.38 -1.89
CA PRO A 242 -9.02 4.26 -0.57
C PRO A 242 -8.72 5.63 0.04
N GLY A 243 -8.37 5.59 1.32
CA GLY A 243 -7.66 6.64 2.03
C GLY A 243 -6.25 6.87 1.49
N ASN A 244 -5.49 7.65 2.23
CA ASN A 244 -4.11 7.98 1.87
C ASN A 244 -3.27 8.24 3.13
N PHE A 245 -1.96 8.06 2.99
CA PHE A 245 -1.03 8.62 3.96
C PHE A 245 -1.00 10.14 3.82
N PHE A 246 -0.85 10.85 4.93
CA PHE A 246 -0.84 12.31 4.93
C PHE A 246 0.32 12.93 5.71
N ALA A 247 0.97 12.17 6.59
CA ALA A 247 2.17 12.62 7.29
C ALA A 247 3.03 11.46 7.77
N TYR A 248 4.34 11.69 7.90
CA TYR A 248 5.25 10.75 8.55
C TYR A 248 6.32 11.47 9.35
N ALA A 249 6.92 10.78 10.32
CA ALA A 249 8.05 11.27 11.09
C ALA A 249 9.05 10.15 11.39
N ASN A 250 10.32 10.53 11.48
CA ASN A 250 11.42 9.62 11.74
C ASN A 250 11.94 9.77 13.18
N ALA A 251 12.16 8.66 13.86
CA ALA A 251 12.92 8.56 15.10
C ALA A 251 14.28 7.89 14.79
N PRO A 252 15.39 8.63 14.90
CA PRO A 252 16.72 8.05 14.76
C PRO A 252 16.96 6.90 15.75
N LYS A 253 18.00 6.10 15.49
CA LYS A 253 18.46 5.03 16.38
C LYS A 253 18.56 5.50 17.84
N GLY A 254 17.88 4.80 18.74
CA GLY A 254 17.87 5.10 20.18
C GLY A 254 17.01 6.30 20.60
N SER A 255 16.50 7.11 19.65
CA SER A 255 15.70 8.29 19.98
C SER A 255 14.34 7.89 20.52
N THR A 256 13.96 8.44 21.68
CA THR A 256 12.62 8.32 22.27
C THR A 256 11.64 9.38 21.78
N LYS A 257 12.05 10.23 20.84
CA LYS A 257 11.22 11.28 20.25
C LYS A 257 11.20 11.16 18.73
N LEU A 258 10.04 11.45 18.15
CA LEU A 258 9.89 11.67 16.71
C LEU A 258 10.54 13.01 16.35
N GLY A 259 11.14 13.06 15.16
CA GLY A 259 11.63 14.28 14.54
C GLY A 259 10.51 15.18 14.01
N GLY A 260 10.86 16.06 13.08
CA GLY A 260 9.87 16.87 12.35
C GLY A 260 8.91 15.99 11.56
N TRP A 261 7.64 16.39 11.52
CA TRP A 261 6.64 15.75 10.67
C TRP A 261 6.76 16.25 9.24
N GLU A 262 6.86 15.33 8.31
CA GLU A 262 6.84 15.58 6.87
C GLU A 262 5.45 15.30 6.32
N LYS A 263 4.96 16.18 5.45
CA LYS A 263 3.64 16.07 4.83
C LYS A 263 3.72 15.13 3.63
N ILE A 264 2.71 14.28 3.50
CA ILE A 264 2.50 13.43 2.32
C ILE A 264 1.28 13.98 1.59
N GLU A 265 1.45 14.32 0.31
CA GLU A 265 0.39 14.85 -0.54
C GLU A 265 -0.04 13.78 -1.55
N GLU A 266 -0.68 12.74 -1.05
CA GLU A 266 -1.25 11.65 -1.83
C GLU A 266 -2.78 11.74 -1.82
N LYS A 267 -3.44 11.46 -2.94
CA LYS A 267 -4.90 11.46 -3.01
C LYS A 267 -5.42 10.54 -4.11
N TYR A 268 -6.51 9.82 -3.80
CA TYR A 268 -7.26 9.08 -4.80
C TYR A 268 -8.54 9.81 -5.19
N VAL A 269 -8.86 9.80 -6.48
CA VAL A 269 -10.08 10.38 -7.04
C VAL A 269 -10.72 9.39 -8.00
N GLN A 270 -12.03 9.18 -7.84
CA GLN A 270 -12.79 8.34 -8.76
C GLN A 270 -13.12 9.12 -10.04
N PHE A 271 -12.94 8.50 -11.21
CA PHE A 271 -13.40 9.01 -12.49
C PHE A 271 -14.55 8.16 -13.07
N PRO A 272 -15.60 8.78 -13.62
CA PRO A 272 -15.97 10.18 -13.45
C PRO A 272 -16.54 10.43 -12.02
N SER A 273 -16.39 11.64 -11.49
CA SER A 273 -17.06 12.05 -10.24
C SER A 273 -17.20 13.58 -10.13
N SER A 274 -18.07 14.04 -9.22
CA SER A 274 -18.16 15.47 -8.88
C SER A 274 -16.83 16.00 -8.33
N ALA A 275 -16.15 15.23 -7.48
CA ALA A 275 -14.85 15.61 -6.93
C ALA A 275 -13.80 15.84 -8.04
N ALA A 276 -13.78 14.96 -9.05
CA ALA A 276 -12.94 15.13 -10.24
C ALA A 276 -13.31 16.37 -11.05
N THR A 277 -14.61 16.67 -11.16
CA THR A 277 -15.11 17.84 -11.91
C THR A 277 -14.66 19.16 -11.26
N GLU A 278 -14.63 19.20 -9.93
CA GLU A 278 -14.22 20.37 -9.16
C GLU A 278 -12.71 20.59 -9.12
N SER A 279 -11.92 19.51 -9.06
CA SER A 279 -10.48 19.60 -8.76
C SER A 279 -9.53 19.13 -9.87
N HIS A 280 -10.00 18.35 -10.84
CA HIS A 280 -9.17 17.69 -11.86
C HIS A 280 -9.85 17.65 -13.24
N ARG A 281 -10.36 18.81 -13.69
CA ARG A 281 -11.23 18.92 -14.87
C ARG A 281 -10.57 18.45 -16.18
N ASP A 282 -9.29 18.76 -16.39
CA ASP A 282 -8.60 18.42 -17.63
C ASP A 282 -8.36 16.90 -17.73
N ASP A 283 -7.85 16.29 -16.65
CA ASP A 283 -7.69 14.84 -16.55
C ASP A 283 -9.04 14.10 -16.71
N LEU A 284 -10.10 14.63 -16.08
CA LEU A 284 -11.45 14.10 -16.24
C LEU A 284 -11.93 14.21 -17.69
N THR A 285 -11.63 15.29 -18.40
CA THR A 285 -12.03 15.48 -19.79
C THR A 285 -11.38 14.43 -20.69
N SER A 286 -10.08 14.18 -20.53
CA SER A 286 -9.37 13.10 -21.23
C SER A 286 -9.99 11.74 -20.94
N PHE A 287 -10.32 11.46 -19.67
CA PHE A 287 -10.99 10.23 -19.28
C PHE A 287 -12.40 10.09 -19.89
N LEU A 288 -13.18 11.16 -19.94
CA LEU A 288 -14.51 11.16 -20.54
C LEU A 288 -14.47 10.95 -22.05
N ASN A 289 -13.47 11.53 -22.75
CA ASN A 289 -13.25 11.30 -24.17
C ASN A 289 -12.85 9.84 -24.44
N PHE A 290 -11.95 9.29 -23.62
CA PHE A 290 -11.62 7.86 -23.66
C PHE A 290 -12.86 6.99 -23.45
N LYS A 291 -13.64 7.27 -22.40
CA LYS A 291 -14.88 6.56 -22.08
C LYS A 291 -15.85 6.60 -23.26
N GLN A 292 -16.09 7.78 -23.82
CA GLN A 292 -16.98 7.95 -24.97
C GLN A 292 -16.51 7.14 -26.20
N ASP A 293 -15.21 7.15 -26.50
CA ASP A 293 -14.67 6.38 -27.63
C ASP A 293 -14.78 4.87 -27.41
N VAL A 294 -14.64 4.38 -26.17
CA VAL A 294 -14.88 2.97 -25.80
C VAL A 294 -16.35 2.59 -25.99
N GLU A 295 -17.26 3.42 -25.47
CA GLU A 295 -18.71 3.21 -25.52
C GLU A 295 -19.27 3.27 -26.94
N ALA A 296 -18.69 4.11 -27.82
CA ALA A 296 -19.12 4.23 -29.20
C ALA A 296 -18.89 2.94 -30.02
N TYR A 297 -17.80 2.22 -29.76
CA TYR A 297 -17.53 0.94 -30.45
C TYR A 297 -18.38 -0.19 -29.86
N PHE A 298 -18.69 -0.12 -28.56
CA PHE A 298 -19.48 -1.13 -27.87
C PHE A 298 -20.67 -0.53 -27.07
N PRO A 299 -21.76 -0.14 -27.75
CA PRO A 299 -22.83 0.73 -27.22
C PRO A 299 -23.71 0.13 -26.11
N ASN A 300 -23.44 -1.09 -25.65
CA ASN A 300 -24.16 -1.73 -24.54
C ASN A 300 -23.41 -1.65 -23.20
N PHE A 301 -22.25 -0.98 -23.14
CA PHE A 301 -21.40 -0.99 -21.93
C PHE A 301 -21.15 0.41 -21.38
N ASN A 302 -21.78 0.73 -20.25
CA ASN A 302 -21.61 2.05 -19.59
C ASN A 302 -20.72 1.99 -18.34
N GLY A 303 -19.94 0.91 -18.20
CA GLY A 303 -19.27 0.52 -16.95
C GLY A 303 -17.85 1.06 -16.75
N VAL A 304 -17.33 1.89 -17.66
CA VAL A 304 -15.95 2.39 -17.58
C VAL A 304 -15.82 3.33 -16.38
N ILE A 305 -15.01 2.92 -15.40
CA ILE A 305 -14.68 3.68 -14.19
C ILE A 305 -13.17 3.71 -13.99
N GLY A 306 -12.66 4.84 -13.52
CA GLY A 306 -11.25 5.06 -13.23
C GLY A 306 -11.02 5.34 -11.75
N LYS A 307 -9.86 4.92 -11.26
CA LYS A 307 -9.28 5.35 -9.99
C LYS A 307 -7.97 6.08 -10.32
N ALA A 308 -7.98 7.39 -10.15
CA ALA A 308 -6.86 8.27 -10.39
C ALA A 308 -6.08 8.49 -9.08
N PHE A 309 -4.77 8.28 -9.11
CA PHE A 309 -3.86 8.49 -7.99
C PHE A 309 -3.00 9.72 -8.25
N TYR A 310 -3.07 10.69 -7.34
CA TYR A 310 -2.36 11.95 -7.39
C TYR A 310 -1.29 12.00 -6.33
N VAL A 311 -0.11 12.49 -6.71
CA VAL A 311 1.00 12.81 -5.81
C VAL A 311 1.40 14.25 -6.06
N GLN A 312 1.46 15.07 -5.01
CA GLN A 312 1.75 16.51 -5.09
C GLN A 312 0.84 17.24 -6.11
N GLY A 313 -0.43 16.81 -6.19
CA GLY A 313 -1.42 17.38 -7.10
C GLY A 313 -1.28 16.96 -8.57
N GLN A 314 -0.29 16.14 -8.93
CA GLN A 314 -0.10 15.63 -10.29
C GLN A 314 -0.61 14.19 -10.40
N LEU A 315 -1.34 13.88 -11.48
CA LEU A 315 -1.78 12.53 -11.78
C LEU A 315 -0.54 11.65 -12.04
N GLN A 316 -0.40 10.56 -11.28
CA GLN A 316 0.70 9.60 -11.42
C GLN A 316 0.21 8.28 -12.01
N GLU A 317 -0.93 7.79 -11.52
CA GLU A 317 -1.47 6.50 -11.95
C GLU A 317 -2.97 6.59 -12.23
N LEU A 318 -3.43 5.90 -13.27
CA LEU A 318 -4.83 5.75 -13.60
C LEU A 318 -5.16 4.27 -13.79
N SER A 319 -5.89 3.69 -12.83
CA SER A 319 -6.43 2.33 -12.93
C SER A 319 -7.85 2.39 -13.49
N ILE A 320 -8.08 1.81 -14.67
CA ILE A 320 -9.38 1.78 -15.35
C ILE A 320 -9.96 0.37 -15.26
N ASN A 321 -11.20 0.25 -14.81
CA ASN A 321 -11.95 -1.00 -14.86
C ASN A 321 -13.01 -0.93 -15.94
N ILE A 322 -13.04 -1.93 -16.80
CA ILE A 322 -14.04 -2.08 -17.86
C ILE A 322 -14.73 -3.43 -17.69
N PRO A 323 -15.88 -3.48 -17.00
CA PRO A 323 -16.71 -4.67 -16.95
C PRO A 323 -17.48 -4.81 -18.27
N ILE A 324 -17.31 -5.93 -18.94
CA ILE A 324 -17.87 -6.22 -20.27
C ILE A 324 -18.42 -7.64 -20.35
N GLN A 325 -19.40 -7.86 -21.20
CA GLN A 325 -19.91 -9.20 -21.52
C GLN A 325 -19.50 -9.54 -22.96
N PHE A 326 -18.54 -10.44 -23.12
CA PHE A 326 -18.15 -10.94 -24.43
C PHE A 326 -19.03 -12.11 -24.84
N TYR A 327 -19.38 -12.17 -26.13
CA TYR A 327 -20.05 -13.32 -26.72
C TYR A 327 -19.06 -14.30 -27.37
N GLY A 328 -17.78 -13.92 -27.48
CA GLY A 328 -16.71 -14.80 -27.92
C GLY A 328 -15.31 -14.21 -27.74
N LYS A 329 -14.27 -15.07 -27.80
CA LYS A 329 -12.88 -14.65 -27.53
C LYS A 329 -12.31 -13.67 -28.56
N ALA A 330 -12.67 -13.83 -29.83
CA ALA A 330 -12.21 -12.94 -30.90
C ALA A 330 -12.71 -11.49 -30.69
N GLU A 331 -13.92 -11.34 -30.16
CA GLU A 331 -14.47 -10.03 -29.77
C GLU A 331 -13.63 -9.38 -28.67
N GLY A 332 -13.25 -10.16 -27.64
CA GLY A 332 -12.36 -9.70 -26.57
C GLY A 332 -11.00 -9.24 -27.08
N ILE A 333 -10.39 -9.98 -28.02
CA ILE A 333 -9.10 -9.60 -28.61
C ILE A 333 -9.22 -8.26 -29.36
N GLY A 334 -10.23 -8.10 -30.22
CA GLY A 334 -10.46 -6.87 -30.96
C GLY A 334 -10.77 -5.68 -30.05
N PHE A 335 -11.57 -5.91 -29.00
CA PHE A 335 -11.85 -4.93 -27.95
C PHE A 335 -10.56 -4.44 -27.29
N THR A 336 -9.72 -5.36 -26.82
CA THR A 336 -8.48 -5.01 -26.12
C THR A 336 -7.50 -4.25 -27.02
N GLN A 337 -7.38 -4.63 -28.29
CA GLN A 337 -6.57 -3.89 -29.27
C GLN A 337 -7.05 -2.45 -29.45
N TYR A 338 -8.37 -2.26 -29.56
CA TYR A 338 -8.96 -0.93 -29.69
C TYR A 338 -8.71 -0.08 -28.45
N VAL A 339 -8.94 -0.62 -27.25
CA VAL A 339 -8.68 0.08 -25.99
C VAL A 339 -7.20 0.46 -25.84
N ALA A 340 -6.27 -0.42 -26.21
CA ALA A 340 -4.84 -0.12 -26.17
C ALA A 340 -4.49 1.09 -27.07
N GLY A 341 -5.10 1.18 -28.26
CA GLY A 341 -4.96 2.35 -29.13
C GLY A 341 -5.53 3.63 -28.52
N LEU A 342 -6.68 3.55 -27.85
CA LEU A 342 -7.29 4.69 -27.18
C LEU A 342 -6.48 5.20 -25.99
N ILE A 343 -5.80 4.30 -25.26
CA ILE A 343 -4.91 4.70 -24.15
C ILE A 343 -3.82 5.65 -24.67
N MET A 344 -3.16 5.27 -25.77
CA MET A 344 -2.10 6.09 -26.38
C MET A 344 -2.64 7.42 -26.94
N LYS A 345 -3.90 7.43 -27.40
CA LYS A 345 -4.55 8.63 -27.97
C LYS A 345 -4.94 9.66 -26.90
N HIS A 346 -5.47 9.21 -25.76
CA HIS A 346 -6.15 10.10 -24.80
C HIS A 346 -5.32 10.46 -23.58
N PHE A 347 -4.31 9.66 -23.22
CA PHE A 347 -3.58 9.86 -21.98
C PHE A 347 -2.09 10.14 -22.22
N PRO A 348 -1.51 11.09 -21.47
CA PRO A 348 -0.12 11.48 -21.63
C PRO A 348 0.85 10.38 -21.20
N GLU A 349 2.06 10.36 -21.78
CA GLU A 349 3.05 9.30 -21.55
C GLU A 349 3.62 9.28 -20.13
N TYR A 350 3.64 10.41 -19.43
CA TYR A 350 4.24 10.52 -18.09
C TYR A 350 3.45 9.81 -16.98
N ILE A 351 2.23 9.33 -17.25
CA ILE A 351 1.42 8.60 -16.25
C ILE A 351 1.43 7.10 -16.50
N SER A 352 1.38 6.33 -15.40
CA SER A 352 1.15 4.89 -15.49
C SER A 352 -0.34 4.60 -15.62
N ILE A 353 -0.69 3.67 -16.50
CA ILE A 353 -2.08 3.28 -16.78
C ILE A 353 -2.18 1.77 -16.70
N GLU A 354 -3.17 1.31 -15.94
CA GLU A 354 -3.58 -0.08 -15.90
C GLU A 354 -5.05 -0.15 -16.30
N VAL A 355 -5.38 -0.98 -17.29
CA VAL A 355 -6.76 -1.25 -17.68
C VAL A 355 -7.05 -2.73 -17.46
N ASN A 356 -7.97 -2.99 -16.54
CA ASN A 356 -8.51 -4.31 -16.28
C ASN A 356 -9.85 -4.49 -17.01
N VAL A 357 -9.86 -5.38 -17.99
CA VAL A 357 -11.06 -5.77 -18.72
C VAL A 357 -11.57 -7.08 -18.12
N SER A 358 -12.79 -7.10 -17.62
CA SER A 358 -13.35 -8.25 -16.90
C SER A 358 -14.77 -8.56 -17.32
N SER A 359 -15.17 -9.83 -17.20
CA SER A 359 -16.53 -10.32 -17.41
C SER A 359 -17.10 -10.93 -16.14
N VAL A 360 -18.34 -11.43 -16.21
CA VAL A 360 -18.96 -12.20 -15.11
C VAL A 360 -18.20 -13.49 -14.80
N TYR A 361 -17.35 -13.96 -15.71
CA TYR A 361 -16.55 -15.18 -15.55
C TYR A 361 -15.15 -14.92 -15.00
N GLY A 362 -14.69 -13.67 -14.97
CA GLY A 362 -13.37 -13.31 -14.45
C GLY A 362 -12.62 -12.29 -15.33
N PRO A 363 -11.30 -12.16 -15.15
CA PRO A 363 -10.48 -11.27 -15.97
C PRO A 363 -10.39 -11.78 -17.41
N GLU A 364 -10.50 -10.87 -18.37
CA GLU A 364 -10.48 -11.17 -19.80
C GLU A 364 -9.23 -10.64 -20.48
N ALA A 365 -8.80 -9.43 -20.10
CA ALA A 365 -7.58 -8.81 -20.57
C ALA A 365 -6.99 -7.83 -19.56
N LEU A 366 -5.67 -7.64 -19.65
CA LEU A 366 -4.91 -6.65 -18.90
C LEU A 366 -4.10 -5.80 -19.88
N ILE A 367 -4.20 -4.49 -19.76
CA ILE A 367 -3.37 -3.53 -20.51
C ILE A 367 -2.59 -2.69 -19.50
N VAL A 368 -1.26 -2.63 -19.63
CA VAL A 368 -0.39 -1.86 -18.73
C VAL A 368 0.54 -0.99 -19.55
N ARG A 369 0.50 0.33 -19.34
CA ARG A 369 1.52 1.25 -19.83
C ARG A 369 2.18 1.92 -18.64
N LYS A 370 3.46 1.65 -18.39
CA LYS A 370 4.18 2.40 -17.34
C LYS A 370 4.46 3.82 -17.83
N ALA A 371 4.73 4.72 -16.89
CA ALA A 371 5.21 6.07 -17.21
C ALA A 371 6.40 6.01 -18.17
N ASP A 372 6.43 6.93 -19.12
CA ASP A 372 7.45 7.11 -20.16
C ASP A 372 7.63 5.92 -21.12
N GLN A 373 6.65 5.00 -21.17
CA GLN A 373 6.59 3.95 -22.19
C GLN A 373 5.69 4.37 -23.36
N ASN A 374 6.20 4.26 -24.58
CA ASN A 374 5.46 4.59 -25.79
C ASN A 374 4.29 3.62 -26.05
N GLU A 375 4.52 2.32 -25.84
CA GLU A 375 3.56 1.27 -26.15
C GLU A 375 3.12 0.52 -24.88
N PRO A 376 1.82 0.18 -24.74
CA PRO A 376 1.35 -0.63 -23.63
C PRO A 376 1.70 -2.12 -23.81
N PHE A 377 1.98 -2.78 -22.69
CA PHE A 377 1.91 -4.24 -22.59
C PHE A 377 0.44 -4.68 -22.61
N VAL A 378 0.12 -5.72 -23.39
CA VAL A 378 -1.22 -6.27 -23.52
C VAL A 378 -1.21 -7.77 -23.26
N HIS A 379 -2.09 -8.24 -22.38
CA HIS A 379 -2.29 -9.65 -22.08
C HIS A 379 -3.77 -10.03 -22.22
N ILE A 380 -4.03 -11.17 -22.88
CA ILE A 380 -5.35 -11.80 -22.97
C ILE A 380 -5.33 -13.06 -22.11
N TYR A 381 -6.25 -13.17 -21.16
CA TYR A 381 -6.40 -14.36 -20.31
C TYR A 381 -7.01 -15.50 -21.13
N ASN A 382 -6.63 -16.75 -20.87
CA ASN A 382 -7.15 -17.93 -21.60
C ASN A 382 -8.01 -18.82 -20.72
#